data_AF-A0A813DFN5-F1
#
_entry.id   AF-A0A813DFN5-F1
#
_cell.length_a   1.000
_cell.length_b   1.000
_cell.length_c   1.000
_cell.angle_alpha   90.00
_cell.angle_beta   90.00
_cell.angle_gamma   90.00
#
_symmetry.space_group_name_H-M   'P 1'
#
loop_
_entity.id
_entity.type
_entity.pdbx_description
1 polymer ?
#
loop_
_entity_poly.entity_id
_entity_poly.type
_entity_poly.pdbx_seq_one_letter_code
_entity_poly.pdbx_strand_id
1 'polypeptide(L)'
;ALKPNLSSTALEFLDRQAKHRSFSLRQGLSKCQIEVRREMHSSDDVKFWGAKGVPGFLTYLNKKFGSIVMGWRALDEDNNGRLTFYEFCNACRRMGYHGNLKKLWHDLDQNLNGSVSLAELDP
;
A
#
# COMPACT_ATOMS: atom_id res chain seq x y z
N ALA A 1 -7.19 32.29 10.55
CA ALA A 1 -7.89 31.38 9.62
C ALA A 1 -9.17 32.07 9.15
N LEU A 2 -9.36 32.21 7.82
CA LEU A 2 -10.51 32.88 7.22
C LEU A 2 -11.80 32.12 7.54
N LYS A 3 -12.78 32.79 8.17
CA LYS A 3 -14.16 32.28 8.23
C LYS A 3 -14.85 32.66 6.90
N PRO A 4 -15.44 31.70 6.16
CA PRO A 4 -16.15 32.02 4.93
C PRO A 4 -17.38 32.88 5.26
N ASN A 5 -17.49 34.04 4.62
CA ASN A 5 -18.65 34.93 4.74
C ASN A 5 -19.82 34.34 3.96
N LEU A 6 -20.62 33.51 4.63
CA LEU A 6 -21.80 32.86 4.07
C LEU A 6 -23.01 33.80 4.18
N SER A 7 -23.79 33.91 3.09
CA SER A 7 -24.97 34.78 3.06
C SER A 7 -26.05 34.33 4.06
N SER A 8 -26.88 35.26 4.51
CA SER A 8 -28.00 34.99 5.46
C SER A 8 -28.89 33.84 5.00
N THR A 9 -29.12 33.72 3.69
CA THR A 9 -29.93 32.66 3.07
C THR A 9 -29.24 31.29 3.13
N ALA A 10 -27.91 31.25 3.01
CA ALA A 10 -27.14 30.02 3.16
C ALA A 10 -27.15 29.53 4.62
N LEU A 11 -27.13 30.45 5.58
CA LEU A 11 -27.26 30.13 7.00
C LEU A 11 -28.64 29.55 7.34
N GLU A 12 -29.73 30.13 6.82
CA GLU A 12 -31.09 29.61 7.00
C GLU A 12 -31.28 28.23 6.34
N PHE A 13 -30.70 28.03 5.15
CA PHE A 13 -30.74 26.74 4.47
C PHE A 13 -30.03 25.64 5.27
N LEU A 14 -28.85 25.96 5.83
CA LEU A 14 -28.08 25.03 6.67
C LEU A 14 -28.80 24.71 7.99
N ASP A 15 -29.43 25.69 8.63
CA ASP A 15 -30.23 25.49 9.85
C ASP A 15 -31.46 24.59 9.58
N ARG A 16 -32.13 24.78 8.44
CA ARG A 16 -33.25 23.93 8.02
C ARG A 16 -32.81 22.49 7.74
N GLN A 17 -31.64 22.29 7.13
CA GLN A 17 -31.08 20.95 6.89
C GLN A 17 -30.66 20.25 8.19
N ALA A 18 -30.06 20.99 9.14
CA ALA A 18 -29.58 20.46 10.41
C ALA A 18 -30.72 19.93 11.31
N LYS A 19 -31.93 20.48 11.19
CA LYS A 19 -33.12 20.05 11.94
C LYS A 19 -33.72 18.72 11.47
N HIS A 20 -33.32 18.19 10.32
CA HIS A 20 -33.89 16.94 9.79
C HIS A 20 -33.13 15.70 10.32
N ARG A 21 -33.76 14.88 11.17
CA ARG A 21 -33.14 13.69 11.82
C ARG A 21 -32.47 12.73 10.83
N SER A 22 -33.03 12.58 9.62
CA SER A 22 -32.47 11.71 8.59
C SER A 22 -31.25 12.30 7.87
N PHE A 23 -30.97 13.60 8.01
CA PHE A 23 -29.75 14.24 7.53
C PHE A 23 -28.60 14.01 8.54
N SER A 24 -28.84 14.24 9.83
CA SER A 24 -27.83 14.01 10.89
C SER A 24 -27.43 12.55 11.00
N LEU A 25 -28.38 11.61 10.86
CA LEU A 25 -28.09 10.17 10.80
C LEU A 25 -27.29 9.79 9.55
N ARG A 26 -27.63 10.34 8.37
CA ARG A 26 -26.89 10.06 7.12
C ARG A 26 -25.49 10.68 7.11
N GLN A 27 -25.33 11.91 7.58
CA GLN A 27 -24.02 12.54 7.72
C GLN A 27 -23.17 11.84 8.77
N GLY A 28 -23.74 11.47 9.92
CA GLY A 28 -23.02 10.73 10.96
C GLY A 28 -22.54 9.38 10.46
N LEU A 29 -23.42 8.59 9.83
CA LEU A 29 -23.07 7.29 9.25
C LEU A 29 -22.07 7.41 8.10
N SER A 30 -22.20 8.41 7.21
CA SER A 30 -21.24 8.63 6.13
C SER A 30 -19.88 9.07 6.66
N LYS A 31 -19.83 9.95 7.67
CA LYS A 31 -18.59 10.37 8.32
C LYS A 31 -17.94 9.20 9.05
N CYS A 32 -18.69 8.46 9.88
CA CYS A 32 -18.19 7.26 10.55
C CYS A 32 -17.75 6.18 9.55
N GLN A 33 -18.45 5.97 8.43
CA GLN A 33 -18.03 5.02 7.39
C GLN A 33 -16.76 5.47 6.69
N ILE A 34 -16.61 6.76 6.38
CA ILE A 34 -15.39 7.31 5.79
C ILE A 34 -14.24 7.20 6.79
N GLU A 35 -14.48 7.49 8.07
CA GLU A 35 -13.48 7.48 9.14
C GLU A 35 -13.03 6.06 9.47
N VAL A 36 -13.96 5.11 9.60
CA VAL A 36 -13.65 3.67 9.73
C VAL A 36 -12.90 3.15 8.50
N ARG A 37 -13.32 3.51 7.27
CA ARG A 37 -12.54 3.17 6.06
C ARG A 37 -11.15 3.79 6.07
N ARG A 38 -11.00 5.03 6.56
CA ARG A 38 -9.74 5.77 6.63
C ARG A 38 -8.82 5.25 7.73
N GLU A 39 -9.35 4.70 8.82
CA GLU A 39 -8.57 4.01 9.87
C GLU A 39 -8.16 2.59 9.43
N MET A 40 -9.05 1.86 8.75
CA MET A 40 -8.70 0.60 8.10
C MET A 40 -7.64 0.82 7.01
N HIS A 41 -7.86 1.83 6.15
CA HIS A 41 -6.85 2.29 5.21
C HIS A 41 -5.68 2.95 5.91
N SER A 42 -5.71 3.46 7.14
CA SER A 42 -4.51 3.98 7.80
C SER A 42 -3.55 2.86 8.18
N SER A 43 -4.07 1.63 8.34
CA SER A 43 -3.26 0.43 8.56
C SER A 43 -2.79 -0.18 7.24
N ASP A 44 -3.60 -0.04 6.18
CA ASP A 44 -3.29 -0.48 4.81
C ASP A 44 -2.61 0.61 3.92
N ASP A 45 -2.53 1.86 4.39
CA ASP A 45 -1.79 3.02 3.85
C ASP A 45 -0.35 2.84 4.30
N VAL A 46 0.19 1.79 3.74
CA VAL A 46 1.53 1.31 3.90
C VAL A 46 2.46 2.33 3.27
N LYS A 47 2.90 3.28 4.09
CA LYS A 47 4.07 4.15 3.87
C LYS A 47 5.13 3.35 3.10
N PHE A 48 5.17 3.61 1.78
CA PHE A 48 6.19 3.26 0.81
C PHE A 48 7.07 2.07 1.23
N TRP A 49 6.62 0.84 0.96
CA TRP A 49 7.41 -0.39 1.21
C TRP A 49 8.86 -0.27 0.70
N GLY A 50 9.04 0.42 -0.42
CA GLY A 50 10.34 0.75 -1.00
C GLY A 50 11.33 1.50 -0.09
N ALA A 51 10.87 2.28 0.89
CA ALA A 51 11.78 2.96 1.84
C ALA A 51 12.35 2.01 2.89
N LYS A 52 11.64 0.91 3.17
CA LYS A 52 11.99 -0.03 4.25
C LYS A 52 12.93 -1.15 3.78
N GLY A 53 13.47 -1.07 2.55
CA GLY A 53 14.41 -2.05 2.01
C GLY A 53 13.84 -3.47 1.97
N VAL A 54 14.68 -4.47 2.28
CA VAL A 54 14.30 -5.90 2.28
C VAL A 54 13.11 -6.20 3.22
N PRO A 55 13.08 -5.75 4.49
CA PRO A 55 11.91 -5.97 5.35
C PRO A 55 10.59 -5.43 4.78
N GLY A 56 10.66 -4.26 4.12
CA GLY A 56 9.52 -3.68 3.42
C GLY A 56 9.04 -4.54 2.26
N PHE A 57 9.99 -5.06 1.49
CA PHE A 57 9.71 -5.94 0.36
C PHE A 57 9.10 -7.27 0.80
N LEU A 58 9.62 -7.92 1.85
CA LEU A 58 9.05 -9.14 2.41
C LEU A 58 7.62 -8.92 2.93
N THR A 59 7.39 -7.79 3.60
CA THR A 59 6.04 -7.43 4.06
C THR A 59 5.10 -7.20 2.88
N TYR A 60 5.57 -6.55 1.81
CA TYR A 60 4.82 -6.38 0.57
C TYR A 60 4.42 -7.73 -0.06
N LEU A 61 5.36 -8.66 -0.19
CA LEU A 61 5.10 -9.99 -0.74
C LEU A 61 4.08 -10.75 0.11
N ASN A 62 4.26 -10.76 1.43
CA ASN A 62 3.35 -11.43 2.36
C ASN A 62 1.93 -10.81 2.30
N LYS A 63 1.81 -9.48 2.23
CA LYS A 63 0.51 -8.80 2.15
C LYS A 63 -0.19 -9.03 0.81
N LYS A 64 0.55 -9.05 -0.29
CA LYS A 64 -0.02 -9.19 -1.64
C LYS A 64 -0.38 -10.64 -2.00
N PHE A 65 0.42 -11.60 -1.56
CA PHE A 65 0.31 -13.01 -1.96
C PHE A 65 -0.06 -13.96 -0.81
N GLY A 66 -0.19 -13.45 0.42
CA GLY A 66 -0.54 -14.22 1.61
C GLY A 66 0.62 -14.95 2.28
N SER A 67 1.75 -15.13 1.58
CA SER A 67 3.01 -15.64 2.14
C SER A 67 4.21 -15.18 1.30
N ILE A 68 5.40 -15.18 1.90
CA ILE A 68 6.65 -14.87 1.18
C ILE A 68 6.90 -15.91 0.07
N VAL A 69 6.68 -17.20 0.35
CA VAL A 69 6.86 -18.29 -0.64
C VAL A 69 5.93 -18.14 -1.84
N MET A 70 4.67 -17.74 -1.64
CA MET A 70 3.77 -17.43 -2.77
C MET A 70 4.22 -16.18 -3.54
N GLY A 71 4.75 -15.18 -2.83
CA GLY A 71 5.38 -14.03 -3.48
C GLY A 71 6.62 -14.40 -4.30
N TRP A 72 7.43 -15.35 -3.83
CA TRP A 72 8.54 -15.91 -4.59
C TRP A 72 8.07 -16.54 -5.89
N ARG A 73 7.02 -17.37 -5.85
CA ARG A 73 6.45 -17.99 -7.05
C ARG A 73 5.93 -16.96 -8.07
N ALA A 74 5.51 -15.78 -7.62
CA ALA A 74 5.12 -14.69 -8.51
C ALA A 74 6.34 -13.92 -9.10
N LEU A 75 7.50 -13.99 -8.44
CA LEU A 75 8.76 -13.45 -8.92
C LEU A 75 9.44 -14.40 -9.92
N ASP A 76 9.55 -15.69 -9.55
CA ASP A 76 10.21 -16.79 -10.26
C ASP A 76 9.26 -17.41 -11.30
N GLU A 77 8.99 -16.67 -12.37
CA GLU A 77 8.01 -17.07 -13.39
C GLU A 77 8.41 -18.30 -14.19
N ASP A 78 9.70 -18.46 -14.46
CA ASP A 78 10.23 -19.61 -15.19
C ASP A 78 10.48 -20.83 -14.27
N ASN A 79 10.29 -20.67 -12.96
CA ASN A 79 10.39 -21.70 -11.94
C ASN A 79 11.77 -22.38 -11.90
N ASN A 80 12.83 -21.63 -12.22
CA ASN A 80 14.19 -22.14 -12.18
C ASN A 80 14.79 -22.09 -10.75
N GLY A 81 14.08 -21.47 -9.80
CA GLY A 81 14.46 -21.38 -8.39
C GLY A 81 15.44 -20.24 -8.09
N ARG A 82 15.73 -19.38 -9.06
CA ARG A 82 16.63 -18.24 -8.99
C ARG A 82 16.05 -17.08 -9.78
N LEU A 83 16.47 -15.88 -9.44
CA LEU A 83 16.15 -14.67 -10.19
C LEU A 83 17.46 -14.05 -10.62
N THR A 84 17.54 -13.59 -11.86
CA THR A 84 18.50 -12.60 -12.30
C THR A 84 18.00 -11.20 -11.98
N PHE A 85 18.89 -10.20 -12.00
CA PHE A 85 18.49 -8.80 -11.77
C PHE A 85 17.39 -8.33 -12.75
N TYR A 86 17.44 -8.83 -13.99
CA TYR A 86 16.46 -8.51 -15.03
C TYR A 86 15.08 -9.07 -14.70
N GLU A 87 14.99 -10.36 -14.36
CA GLU A 87 13.74 -11.04 -13.99
C GLU A 87 13.13 -10.40 -12.75
N PHE A 88 13.95 -10.17 -11.72
CA PHE A 88 13.52 -9.48 -10.51
C PHE A 88 12.92 -8.11 -10.81
N CYS A 89 13.60 -7.29 -11.63
CA CYS A 89 13.10 -5.96 -11.98
C CYS A 89 11.78 -6.01 -12.75
N ASN A 90 11.67 -6.91 -13.72
CA ASN A 90 10.45 -7.07 -14.51
C ASN A 90 9.29 -7.56 -13.66
N ALA A 91 9.51 -8.56 -12.82
CA ALA A 91 8.50 -9.07 -11.92
C ALA A 91 8.04 -8.00 -10.92
N CYS A 92 8.96 -7.26 -10.30
CA CYS A 92 8.61 -6.16 -9.40
C CYS A 92 7.74 -5.09 -10.08
N ARG A 93 8.06 -4.72 -11.33
CA ARG A 93 7.27 -3.75 -12.11
C ARG A 93 5.87 -4.30 -12.42
N ARG A 94 5.75 -5.54 -12.87
CA ARG A 94 4.47 -6.19 -13.17
C ARG A 94 3.58 -6.28 -11.93
N MET A 95 4.16 -6.55 -10.77
CA MET A 95 3.42 -6.61 -9.51
C MET A 95 3.04 -5.20 -8.99
N GLY A 96 3.56 -4.12 -9.58
CA GLY A 96 3.34 -2.76 -9.11
C GLY A 96 4.07 -2.45 -7.80
N TYR A 97 5.24 -3.06 -7.58
CA TYR A 97 6.11 -2.70 -6.47
C TYR A 97 6.82 -1.38 -6.78
N HIS A 98 6.80 -0.46 -5.82
CA HIS A 98 7.41 0.87 -5.95
C HIS A 98 8.53 1.01 -4.92
N GLY A 99 9.78 1.08 -5.41
CA GLY A 99 10.98 1.18 -4.59
C GLY A 99 12.25 1.24 -5.44
N ASN A 100 13.40 1.50 -4.80
CA ASN A 100 14.69 1.47 -5.49
C ASN A 100 15.13 0.01 -5.68
N LEU A 101 14.80 -0.55 -6.85
CA LEU A 101 15.10 -1.96 -7.20
C LEU A 101 16.60 -2.27 -7.20
N LYS A 102 17.44 -1.31 -7.60
CA LYS A 102 18.90 -1.51 -7.65
C LYS A 102 19.49 -1.65 -6.25
N LYS A 103 19.04 -0.80 -5.32
CA LYS A 103 19.44 -0.89 -3.91
C LYS A 103 18.93 -2.18 -3.29
N LEU A 104 17.65 -2.50 -3.51
CA LEU A 104 17.03 -3.72 -2.99
C LEU A 104 17.74 -4.98 -3.49
N TRP A 105 18.11 -5.00 -4.78
CA TRP A 105 18.87 -6.11 -5.35
C TRP A 105 20.22 -6.30 -4.66
N HIS A 106 20.98 -5.22 -4.48
CA HIS A 106 22.27 -5.27 -3.79
C HIS A 106 22.15 -5.80 -2.36
N ASP A 107 21.04 -5.47 -1.68
CA ASP A 107 20.80 -5.96 -0.32
C ASP A 107 20.37 -7.45 -0.28
N LEU A 108 19.85 -7.99 -1.39
CA LEU A 108 19.41 -9.39 -1.54
C LEU A 108 20.52 -10.32 -2.06
N ASP A 109 21.31 -9.88 -3.05
CA ASP A 109 22.40 -10.64 -3.69
C ASP A 109 23.67 -10.60 -2.82
N GLN A 110 23.60 -11.15 -1.60
CA GLN A 110 24.66 -11.04 -0.59
C GLN A 110 25.97 -11.72 -1.00
N ASN A 111 25.90 -12.76 -1.84
CA ASN A 111 27.08 -13.47 -2.34
C ASN A 111 27.60 -12.91 -3.68
N LEU A 112 26.94 -11.89 -4.24
CA LEU A 112 27.31 -11.21 -5.49
C LEU A 112 27.46 -12.17 -6.67
N ASN A 113 26.69 -13.26 -6.68
CA ASN A 113 26.76 -14.27 -7.74
C ASN A 113 25.91 -13.85 -8.97
N GLY A 114 25.19 -12.72 -8.88
CA GLY A 114 24.33 -12.19 -9.93
C GLY A 114 22.95 -12.84 -9.99
N SER A 115 22.61 -13.66 -8.99
CA SER A 115 21.32 -14.31 -8.84
C SER A 115 20.87 -14.32 -7.37
N VAL A 116 19.56 -14.19 -7.16
CA VAL A 116 18.94 -14.33 -5.84
C VAL A 116 18.11 -15.61 -5.85
N SER A 117 18.17 -16.38 -4.79
CA SER A 117 17.36 -17.58 -4.54
C SER A 117 16.38 -17.34 -3.39
N LEU A 118 15.42 -18.26 -3.22
CA LEU A 118 14.46 -18.15 -2.12
C LEU A 118 15.14 -18.11 -0.74
N ALA A 119 16.22 -18.88 -0.56
CA ALA A 119 16.98 -18.91 0.69
C ALA A 119 17.72 -17.59 0.99
N GLU A 120 18.02 -16.79 -0.03
CA GLU A 120 18.61 -15.44 0.15
C GLU A 120 17.54 -14.39 0.39
N LEU A 121 16.33 -14.61 -0.15
CA LEU A 121 15.19 -13.73 0.11
C LEU A 121 14.63 -13.92 1.53
N ASP A 122 14.50 -15.17 1.99
CA ASP A 122 13.94 -15.57 3.28
C ASP A 122 14.79 -16.71 3.89
N PRO A 123 15.84 -16.36 4.66
CA PRO A 123 16.78 -17.30 5.28
C PRO A 123 16.18 -18.21 6.37
#